data_AF-A0A851GIE7-F1
#
_entry.id   AF-A0A851GIE7-F1
#
_cell.length_a   1.000
_cell.length_b   1.000
_cell.length_c   1.000
_cell.angle_alpha   90.00
_cell.angle_beta   90.00
_cell.angle_gamma   90.00
#
_symmetry.space_group_name_H-M   'P 1'
#
loop_
_entity.id
_entity.type
_entity.pdbx_description
1 polymer ?
#
loop_
_entity_poly.entity_id
_entity_poly.type
_entity_poly.pdbx_seq_one_letter_code
_entity_poly.pdbx_strand_id
1 'polypeptide(L)'
;MTQNTKLNRRTRSGFTLLEVVISLGLMGMLIGMVFRVAQSSIMLSQTVVEEQQVTMERSAFFNLLKNHFEQIPGNAVMRLETTEISSGRKLFTLTFQNVPMSFNWGETPMTAEALELATVEQRDGFIDVVLRFYDVKILEDSTSTGDPEAEPVAEITLIDDLSMCECDVIDGRTLEQLSYWDNNSKLPLQVKLYCLFEPSANIVQQTFWVTPKENPEVLMRQIMQRNPGGPQETPGGAEPPEDGGGTNPPDIEIKPGTPTPQPPNGGGRGGSGAGGGLPPGVVPGR
;
A
#
# COMPACT_ATOMS: atom_id res chain seq x y z
N MET A 1 56.81 -77.61 3.56
CA MET A 1 56.17 -76.33 3.96
C MET A 1 56.23 -75.38 2.76
N THR A 2 55.24 -74.51 2.61
CA THR A 2 54.97 -73.71 1.40
C THR A 2 55.90 -72.51 1.23
N GLN A 3 56.28 -72.21 -0.02
CA GLN A 3 55.95 -70.94 -0.68
C GLN A 3 56.39 -70.97 -2.16
N ASN A 4 55.48 -70.65 -3.07
CA ASN A 4 55.78 -70.53 -4.50
C ASN A 4 55.30 -69.14 -4.95
N THR A 5 56.23 -68.20 -5.09
CA THR A 5 55.95 -66.78 -5.35
C THR A 5 55.52 -66.58 -6.80
N LYS A 6 54.22 -66.38 -7.03
CA LYS A 6 53.70 -65.94 -8.33
C LYS A 6 54.15 -64.51 -8.62
N LEU A 7 55.19 -64.37 -9.45
CA LEU A 7 55.59 -63.08 -10.02
C LEU A 7 54.48 -62.55 -10.93
N ASN A 8 53.79 -61.49 -10.49
CA ASN A 8 52.73 -60.86 -11.26
C ASN A 8 53.32 -60.06 -12.43
N ARG A 9 53.24 -60.61 -13.64
CA ARG A 9 53.84 -60.04 -14.85
C ARG A 9 52.99 -58.87 -15.35
N ARG A 10 53.33 -57.63 -14.96
CA ARG A 10 52.73 -56.41 -15.52
C ARG A 10 52.90 -56.39 -17.04
N THR A 11 51.84 -56.68 -17.78
CA THR A 11 51.76 -56.45 -19.22
C THR A 11 51.73 -54.95 -19.48
N ARG A 12 52.82 -54.39 -20.03
CA ARG A 12 52.78 -53.07 -20.66
C ARG A 12 51.98 -53.19 -21.96
N SER A 13 50.70 -52.86 -21.92
CA SER A 13 49.93 -52.56 -23.13
C SER A 13 50.41 -51.21 -23.67
N GLY A 14 51.02 -51.19 -24.86
CA GLY A 14 51.15 -49.96 -25.62
C GLY A 14 49.78 -49.54 -26.13
N PHE A 15 49.44 -48.26 -26.04
CA PHE A 15 48.19 -47.72 -26.58
C PHE A 15 48.11 -48.01 -28.08
N THR A 16 46.96 -48.52 -28.52
CA THR A 16 46.74 -48.72 -29.96
C THR A 16 46.47 -47.38 -30.63
N LEU A 17 46.91 -47.19 -31.88
CA LEU A 17 46.67 -45.93 -32.61
C LEU A 17 45.17 -45.60 -32.71
N LEU A 18 44.34 -46.64 -32.84
CA LEU A 18 42.87 -46.57 -32.87
C LEU A 18 42.29 -46.03 -31.54
N GLU A 19 42.83 -46.44 -30.39
CA GLU A 19 42.39 -45.98 -29.06
C GLU A 19 42.69 -44.50 -28.81
N VAL A 20 43.84 -44.01 -29.31
CA VAL A 20 44.21 -42.59 -29.27
C VAL A 20 43.26 -41.75 -30.15
N VAL A 21 42.93 -42.23 -31.35
CA VAL A 21 41.98 -41.56 -32.25
C VAL A 21 40.57 -41.50 -31.66
N ILE A 22 40.09 -42.59 -31.05
CA ILE A 22 38.79 -42.61 -30.35
C ILE A 22 38.78 -41.61 -29.19
N SER A 23 39.86 -41.57 -28.41
CA SER A 23 39.98 -40.63 -27.28
C SER A 23 39.98 -39.17 -27.74
N LEU A 24 40.66 -38.83 -28.84
CA LEU A 24 40.61 -37.50 -29.46
C LEU A 24 39.21 -37.14 -29.98
N GLY A 25 38.52 -38.10 -30.61
CA GLY A 25 37.14 -37.91 -31.07
C GLY A 25 36.16 -37.63 -29.93
N LEU A 26 36.23 -38.41 -28.85
CA LEU A 26 35.43 -38.21 -27.64
C LEU A 26 35.75 -36.87 -26.95
N MET A 27 37.02 -36.47 -26.90
CA MET A 27 37.43 -35.17 -26.35
C MET A 27 36.84 -34.00 -27.16
N GLY A 28 36.87 -34.08 -28.50
CA GLY A 28 36.25 -33.09 -29.38
C GLY A 28 34.73 -33.00 -29.19
N MET A 29 34.07 -34.14 -29.03
CA MET A 29 32.62 -34.19 -28.77
C MET A 29 32.24 -33.59 -27.42
N LEU A 30 33.03 -33.85 -26.37
CA LEU A 30 32.85 -33.24 -25.04
C LEU A 30 33.02 -31.71 -25.08
N ILE A 31 34.07 -31.22 -25.74
CA ILE A 31 34.31 -29.78 -25.90
C ILE A 31 33.14 -29.12 -26.66
N GLY A 32 32.62 -29.76 -27.71
CA GLY A 32 31.46 -29.29 -28.45
C GLY A 32 30.16 -29.22 -27.61
N MET A 33 29.93 -30.20 -26.73
CA MET A 33 28.80 -30.15 -25.78
C MET A 33 28.95 -29.03 -24.76
N VAL A 34 30.13 -28.88 -24.14
CA VAL A 34 30.40 -27.80 -23.17
C VAL A 34 30.21 -26.43 -23.82
N PHE A 35 30.68 -26.25 -25.06
CA PHE A 35 30.53 -24.99 -25.78
C PHE A 35 29.06 -24.67 -26.09
N ARG A 36 28.25 -25.67 -26.48
CA ARG A 36 26.79 -25.50 -26.64
C ARG A 36 26.10 -25.11 -25.33
N VAL A 37 26.40 -25.80 -24.23
CA VAL A 37 25.82 -25.49 -22.91
C VAL A 37 26.18 -24.07 -22.48
N ALA A 38 27.45 -23.67 -22.63
CA ALA A 38 27.90 -22.31 -22.32
C ALA A 38 27.19 -21.24 -23.17
N GLN A 39 27.02 -21.47 -24.48
CA GLN A 39 26.28 -20.55 -25.35
C GLN A 39 24.80 -20.43 -24.95
N SER A 40 24.14 -21.55 -24.63
CA SER A 40 22.75 -21.53 -24.12
C SER A 40 22.62 -20.77 -22.79
N SER A 41 23.56 -20.95 -21.85
CA SER A 41 23.56 -20.22 -20.58
C SER A 41 23.77 -18.71 -20.75
N ILE A 42 24.61 -18.29 -21.70
CA ILE A 42 24.88 -16.87 -21.96
C ILE A 42 23.66 -16.20 -22.61
N MET A 43 23.01 -16.83 -23.60
CA MET A 43 21.81 -16.28 -24.22
C MET A 43 20.62 -16.18 -23.26
N LEU A 44 20.45 -17.15 -22.35
CA LEU A 44 19.37 -17.12 -21.37
C LEU A 44 19.57 -16.02 -20.30
N SER A 45 20.81 -15.56 -20.07
CA SER A 45 21.12 -14.57 -19.05
C SER A 45 20.78 -13.12 -19.44
N GLN A 46 20.47 -12.84 -20.71
CA GLN A 46 20.14 -11.49 -21.17
C GLN A 46 18.62 -11.25 -21.23
N THR A 47 17.83 -12.21 -21.72
CA THR A 47 16.36 -12.10 -21.77
C THR A 47 15.68 -12.04 -20.40
N VAL A 48 16.30 -12.59 -19.35
CA VAL A 48 15.72 -12.65 -18.00
C VAL A 48 15.74 -11.28 -17.28
N VAL A 49 16.57 -10.32 -17.70
CA VAL A 49 16.70 -9.03 -17.00
C VAL A 49 15.55 -8.07 -17.34
N GLU A 50 15.15 -8.01 -18.61
CA GLU A 50 14.09 -7.10 -19.09
C GLU A 50 12.70 -7.52 -18.55
N GLU A 51 12.37 -8.82 -18.62
CA GLU A 51 11.13 -9.37 -18.05
C GLU A 51 11.06 -9.17 -16.52
N GLN A 52 12.20 -9.23 -15.82
CA GLN A 52 12.27 -8.96 -14.38
C GLN A 52 12.09 -7.48 -14.04
N GLN A 53 12.67 -6.56 -14.82
CA GLN A 53 12.54 -5.12 -14.59
C GLN A 53 11.08 -4.67 -14.73
N VAL A 54 10.42 -5.05 -15.83
CA VAL A 54 9.00 -4.74 -16.07
C VAL A 54 8.10 -5.34 -14.99
N THR A 55 8.42 -6.53 -14.49
CA THR A 55 7.70 -7.15 -13.36
C THR A 55 7.92 -6.39 -12.04
N MET A 56 9.12 -5.88 -11.81
CA MET A 56 9.48 -5.10 -10.62
C MET A 56 8.75 -3.75 -10.59
N GLU A 57 8.67 -3.06 -11.72
CA GLU A 57 8.00 -1.77 -11.88
C GLU A 57 6.48 -1.88 -11.66
N ARG A 58 5.82 -2.83 -12.32
CA ARG A 58 4.39 -3.16 -12.08
C ARG A 58 4.13 -3.44 -10.60
N SER A 59 5.03 -4.18 -9.94
CA SER A 59 4.92 -4.46 -8.50
C SER A 59 5.13 -3.20 -7.65
N ALA A 60 6.08 -2.34 -7.98
CA ALA A 60 6.32 -1.07 -7.28
C ALA A 60 5.09 -0.14 -7.39
N PHE A 61 4.52 0.01 -8.58
CA PHE A 61 3.29 0.76 -8.85
C PHE A 61 2.12 0.28 -7.98
N PHE A 62 1.79 -1.01 -8.00
CA PHE A 62 0.68 -1.53 -7.20
C PHE A 62 0.94 -1.47 -5.68
N ASN A 63 2.20 -1.63 -5.24
CA ASN A 63 2.55 -1.47 -3.83
C ASN A 63 2.46 0.00 -3.36
N LEU A 64 2.89 0.96 -4.20
CA LEU A 64 2.72 2.40 -3.95
C LEU A 64 1.25 2.74 -3.75
N LEU A 65 0.38 2.36 -4.70
CA LEU A 65 -1.05 2.63 -4.62
C LEU A 65 -1.68 1.96 -3.39
N LYS A 66 -1.33 0.71 -3.11
CA LYS A 66 -1.79 0.01 -1.89
C LYS A 66 -1.43 0.79 -0.63
N ASN A 67 -0.16 1.21 -0.50
CA ASN A 67 0.31 2.00 0.64
C ASN A 67 -0.43 3.35 0.73
N HIS A 68 -0.73 3.99 -0.39
CA HIS A 68 -1.52 5.22 -0.45
C HIS A 68 -2.94 4.99 0.12
N PHE A 69 -3.70 4.04 -0.45
CA PHE A 69 -5.08 3.74 -0.02
C PHE A 69 -5.17 3.27 1.45
N GLU A 70 -4.18 2.53 1.94
CA GLU A 70 -4.09 2.15 3.36
C GLU A 70 -3.83 3.35 4.28
N GLN A 71 -3.17 4.41 3.79
CA GLN A 71 -2.82 5.60 4.57
C GLN A 71 -3.86 6.72 4.54
N ILE A 72 -4.79 6.73 3.57
CA ILE A 72 -5.89 7.72 3.47
C ILE A 72 -6.58 7.96 4.84
N PRO A 73 -6.66 9.22 5.33
CA PRO A 73 -7.31 9.55 6.61
C PRO A 73 -8.83 9.73 6.46
N GLY A 74 -9.56 9.74 7.59
CA GLY A 74 -11.02 9.80 7.62
C GLY A 74 -11.65 11.14 7.19
N ASN A 75 -10.83 12.17 6.97
CA ASN A 75 -11.23 13.49 6.43
C ASN A 75 -10.79 13.68 4.97
N ALA A 76 -10.27 12.64 4.31
CA ALA A 76 -9.90 12.71 2.92
C ALA A 76 -11.13 12.86 2.01
N VAL A 77 -11.00 13.71 1.00
CA VAL A 77 -11.97 13.81 -0.10
C VAL A 77 -11.41 13.06 -1.29
N MET A 78 -12.26 12.32 -1.98
CA MET A 78 -11.89 11.54 -3.16
C MET A 78 -12.97 11.71 -4.22
N ARG A 79 -12.56 11.96 -5.47
CA ARG A 79 -13.45 12.01 -6.64
C ARG A 79 -12.91 11.08 -7.73
N LEU A 80 -13.79 10.30 -8.36
CA LEU A 80 -13.48 9.53 -9.57
C LEU A 80 -14.34 10.05 -10.72
N GLU A 81 -13.69 10.44 -11.80
CA GLU A 81 -14.30 10.75 -13.09
C GLU A 81 -13.77 9.79 -14.15
N THR A 82 -14.64 9.39 -15.08
CA THR A 82 -14.27 8.53 -16.23
C THR A 82 -14.69 9.24 -17.52
N THR A 83 -13.75 9.39 -18.44
CA THR A 83 -13.96 10.02 -19.75
C THR A 83 -13.75 9.00 -20.86
N GLU A 84 -14.70 8.89 -21.78
CA GLU A 84 -14.54 8.08 -22.99
C GLU A 84 -13.91 8.92 -24.10
N ILE A 85 -12.79 8.45 -24.65
CA ILE A 85 -12.07 9.09 -25.75
C ILE A 85 -12.53 8.55 -27.11
N SER A 86 -12.21 9.27 -28.19
CA SER A 86 -12.70 8.96 -29.55
C SER A 86 -12.29 7.59 -30.09
N SER A 87 -11.29 6.93 -29.49
CA SER A 87 -10.90 5.54 -29.75
C SER A 87 -11.83 4.49 -29.11
N GLY A 88 -12.86 4.89 -28.36
CA GLY A 88 -13.78 3.99 -27.62
C GLY A 88 -13.16 3.40 -26.36
N ARG A 89 -12.03 3.95 -25.91
CA ARG A 89 -11.36 3.59 -24.66
C ARG A 89 -11.78 4.54 -23.56
N LYS A 90 -11.67 4.10 -22.31
CA LYS A 90 -11.90 4.93 -21.13
C LYS A 90 -10.58 5.40 -20.54
N LEU A 91 -10.51 6.68 -20.23
CA LEU A 91 -9.54 7.27 -19.32
C LEU A 91 -10.24 7.56 -17.99
N PHE A 92 -9.49 7.59 -16.89
CA PHE A 92 -10.01 7.92 -15.57
C PHE A 92 -9.15 9.02 -14.93
N THR A 93 -9.79 9.79 -14.06
CA THR A 93 -9.17 10.79 -13.21
C THR A 93 -9.63 10.53 -11.78
N LEU A 94 -8.69 10.14 -10.92
CA LEU A 94 -8.93 9.83 -9.51
C LEU A 94 -8.22 10.87 -8.63
N THR A 95 -8.99 11.84 -8.17
CA THR A 95 -8.51 12.99 -7.39
C THR A 95 -8.63 12.72 -5.89
N PHE A 96 -7.63 13.14 -5.12
CA PHE A 96 -7.54 13.01 -3.68
C PHE A 96 -7.20 14.33 -3.01
N GLN A 97 -7.75 14.57 -1.82
CA GLN A 97 -7.49 15.75 -1.00
C GLN A 97 -7.46 15.41 0.49
N ASN A 98 -6.77 16.26 1.26
CA ASN A 98 -6.50 16.03 2.69
C ASN A 98 -5.80 14.67 2.94
N VAL A 99 -5.05 14.16 1.97
CA VAL A 99 -4.28 12.90 2.04
C VAL A 99 -2.79 13.18 2.28
N PRO A 100 -2.05 12.29 2.95
CA PRO A 100 -0.61 12.44 3.11
C PRO A 100 0.13 12.26 1.77
N MET A 101 1.12 13.12 1.52
CA MET A 101 2.08 12.98 0.44
C MET A 101 2.74 11.60 0.49
N SER A 102 2.63 10.83 -0.60
CA SER A 102 3.26 9.50 -0.71
C SER A 102 4.70 9.55 -1.25
N PHE A 103 5.19 10.75 -1.58
CA PHE A 103 6.52 11.02 -2.14
C PHE A 103 7.19 12.19 -1.43
N ASN A 104 8.50 12.07 -1.16
CA ASN A 104 9.34 13.16 -0.65
C ASN A 104 10.29 13.62 -1.77
N TRP A 105 10.13 14.86 -2.22
CA TRP A 105 10.89 15.46 -3.32
C TRP A 105 12.27 15.98 -2.85
N GLY A 106 13.12 15.07 -2.36
CA GLY A 106 14.47 15.39 -1.92
C GLY A 106 14.51 16.36 -0.74
N GLU A 107 15.32 17.42 -0.86
CA GLU A 107 15.54 18.41 0.22
C GLU A 107 14.46 19.52 0.28
N THR A 108 13.62 19.65 -0.75
CA THR A 108 12.57 20.67 -0.78
C THR A 108 11.23 20.04 -0.34
N PRO A 109 10.64 20.48 0.79
CA PRO A 109 9.32 20.00 1.19
C PRO A 109 8.25 20.63 0.28
N MET A 110 7.92 19.94 -0.83
CA MET A 110 6.69 20.22 -1.55
C MET A 110 5.50 19.79 -0.69
N THR A 111 4.60 20.72 -0.39
CA THR A 111 3.29 20.45 0.20
C THR A 111 2.27 20.48 -0.92
N ALA A 112 1.70 19.33 -1.28
CA ALA A 112 0.52 19.29 -2.12
C ALA A 112 -0.74 19.30 -1.24
N GLU A 113 -1.73 20.10 -1.60
CA GLU A 113 -3.07 20.07 -0.99
C GLU A 113 -3.97 19.03 -1.68
N ALA A 114 -3.75 18.79 -2.98
CA ALA A 114 -4.42 17.77 -3.76
C ALA A 114 -3.44 16.92 -4.59
N LEU A 115 -3.83 15.67 -4.83
CA LEU A 115 -3.15 14.71 -5.70
C LEU A 115 -4.16 14.18 -6.72
N GLU A 116 -3.72 13.88 -7.94
CA GLU A 116 -4.57 13.28 -8.97
C GLU A 116 -3.84 12.14 -9.66
N LEU A 117 -4.42 10.95 -9.60
CA LEU A 117 -4.00 9.78 -10.37
C LEU A 117 -4.86 9.71 -11.63
N ALA A 118 -4.28 9.99 -12.80
CA ALA A 118 -5.01 10.07 -14.06
C ALA A 118 -4.39 9.17 -15.13
N THR A 119 -5.19 8.74 -16.11
CA THR A 119 -4.69 8.16 -17.35
C THR A 119 -4.65 9.16 -18.49
N VAL A 120 -3.59 9.10 -19.30
CA VAL A 120 -3.34 10.00 -20.43
C VAL A 120 -3.11 9.17 -21.69
N GLU A 121 -3.86 9.43 -22.76
CA GLU A 121 -3.62 8.82 -24.08
C GLU A 121 -2.43 9.50 -24.77
N GLN A 122 -1.45 8.70 -25.18
CA GLN A 122 -0.26 9.12 -25.90
C GLN A 122 -0.45 9.07 -27.42
N ARG A 123 0.48 9.70 -28.16
CA ARG A 123 0.36 9.93 -29.62
C ARG A 123 0.46 8.66 -30.47
N ASP A 124 1.09 7.63 -29.95
CA ASP A 124 1.16 6.26 -30.49
C ASP A 124 -0.13 5.46 -30.21
N GLY A 125 -0.97 5.95 -29.30
CA GLY A 125 -2.18 5.30 -28.84
C GLY A 125 -1.97 4.41 -27.62
N PHE A 126 -0.84 4.45 -26.92
CA PHE A 126 -0.74 3.87 -25.58
C PHE A 126 -1.35 4.79 -24.52
N ILE A 127 -1.47 4.28 -23.30
CA ILE A 127 -2.01 4.99 -22.14
C ILE A 127 -0.98 4.94 -21.03
N ASP A 128 -0.62 6.10 -20.51
CA ASP A 128 0.22 6.24 -19.32
C ASP A 128 -0.66 6.49 -18.10
N VAL A 129 -0.20 6.06 -16.92
CA VAL A 129 -0.76 6.47 -15.63
C VAL A 129 0.16 7.53 -15.02
N VAL A 130 -0.36 8.74 -14.84
CA VAL A 130 0.38 9.86 -14.25
C VAL A 130 -0.16 10.21 -12.87
N LEU A 131 0.71 10.76 -12.02
CA LEU A 131 0.38 11.35 -10.74
C LEU A 131 0.71 12.84 -10.76
N ARG A 132 -0.32 13.68 -10.64
CA ARG A 132 -0.22 15.13 -10.56
C ARG A 132 -0.30 15.63 -9.13
N PHE A 133 0.41 16.71 -8.86
CA PHE A 133 0.50 17.37 -7.56
C PHE A 133 0.03 18.81 -7.70
N TYR A 134 -0.89 19.25 -6.84
CA TYR A 134 -1.41 20.61 -6.80
C TYR A 134 -1.11 21.23 -5.43
N ASP A 135 -0.63 22.47 -5.43
CA ASP A 135 -0.39 23.26 -4.21
C ASP A 135 -1.69 23.81 -3.59
N VAL A 136 -2.80 23.76 -4.34
CA VAL A 136 -4.14 24.16 -3.89
C VAL A 136 -5.14 22.99 -3.91
N LYS A 137 -6.17 23.08 -3.07
CA LYS A 137 -7.37 22.23 -3.19
C LYS A 137 -8.10 22.48 -4.51
N ILE A 138 -8.39 21.42 -5.25
CA ILE A 138 -9.07 21.42 -6.57
C ILE A 138 -10.50 20.80 -6.54
N LEU A 139 -11.02 20.52 -5.35
CA LEU A 139 -12.33 19.91 -5.11
C LEU A 139 -13.02 20.69 -3.97
N GLU A 140 -14.35 20.66 -3.96
CA GLU A 140 -15.13 21.23 -2.87
C GLU A 140 -15.09 20.32 -1.63
N ASP A 141 -14.81 20.91 -0.47
CA ASP A 141 -14.91 20.27 0.84
C ASP A 141 -15.54 21.21 1.88
N SER A 142 -15.68 20.78 3.13
CA SER A 142 -16.30 21.61 4.19
C SER A 142 -15.53 22.90 4.56
N THR A 143 -14.36 23.13 3.97
CA THR A 143 -13.44 24.24 4.25
C THR A 143 -13.04 25.06 3.01
N SER A 144 -13.21 24.53 1.80
CA SER A 144 -12.83 25.16 0.54
C SER A 144 -13.82 24.84 -0.57
N THR A 145 -14.06 25.79 -1.48
CA THR A 145 -14.81 25.55 -2.72
C THR A 145 -13.99 24.78 -3.76
N GLY A 146 -12.66 24.77 -3.61
CA GLY A 146 -11.72 24.20 -4.58
C GLY A 146 -11.53 25.09 -5.82
N ASP A 147 -10.38 24.94 -6.47
CA ASP A 147 -10.07 25.53 -7.78
C ASP A 147 -9.90 24.42 -8.83
N PRO A 148 -10.94 24.10 -9.63
CA PRO A 148 -10.87 23.06 -10.65
C PRO A 148 -10.10 23.48 -11.91
N GLU A 149 -9.71 24.74 -12.05
CA GLU A 149 -8.90 25.24 -13.18
C GLU A 149 -7.40 25.37 -12.82
N ALA A 150 -7.01 25.00 -11.59
CA ALA A 150 -5.62 25.04 -11.14
C ALA A 150 -4.71 24.13 -12.00
N GLU A 151 -3.52 24.63 -12.34
CA GLU A 151 -2.50 23.85 -13.04
C GLU A 151 -1.68 22.98 -12.05
N PRO A 152 -1.27 21.76 -12.43
CA PRO A 152 -0.44 20.92 -11.58
C PRO A 152 0.98 21.47 -11.48
N VAL A 153 1.49 21.57 -10.24
CA VAL A 153 2.85 22.04 -9.93
C VAL A 153 3.91 21.00 -10.32
N ALA A 154 3.54 19.72 -10.30
CA ALA A 154 4.38 18.62 -10.80
C ALA A 154 3.51 17.48 -11.35
N GLU A 155 4.07 16.73 -12.30
CA GLU A 155 3.51 15.50 -12.85
C GLU A 155 4.61 14.42 -12.86
N ILE A 156 4.26 13.18 -12.50
CA ILE A 156 5.13 12.00 -12.58
C ILE A 156 4.41 10.90 -13.36
N THR A 157 5.01 10.35 -14.42
CA THR A 157 4.56 9.07 -14.99
C THR A 157 4.89 7.95 -14.01
N LEU A 158 3.87 7.25 -13.51
CA LEU A 158 4.02 6.13 -12.57
C LEU A 158 4.20 4.80 -13.29
N ILE A 159 3.59 4.65 -14.47
CA ILE A 159 3.75 3.51 -15.37
C ILE A 159 3.29 3.91 -16.78
N ASP A 160 3.98 3.40 -17.79
CA ASP A 160 3.83 3.74 -19.21
C ASP A 160 3.39 2.52 -20.07
N ASP A 161 3.18 2.77 -21.37
CA ASP A 161 2.96 1.75 -22.41
C ASP A 161 1.81 0.75 -22.12
N LEU A 162 0.70 1.23 -21.52
CA LEU A 162 -0.50 0.41 -21.31
C LEU A 162 -1.41 0.43 -22.55
N SER A 163 -1.97 -0.71 -22.93
CA SER A 163 -3.05 -0.75 -23.93
C SER A 163 -4.37 -0.19 -23.36
N MET A 164 -4.54 -0.29 -22.04
CA MET A 164 -5.74 0.10 -21.27
C MET A 164 -5.37 0.23 -19.79
N CYS A 165 -5.89 1.24 -19.08
CA CYS A 165 -6.17 1.07 -17.65
C CYS A 165 -7.46 1.79 -17.23
N GLU A 166 -8.39 1.04 -16.63
CA GLU A 166 -9.66 1.54 -16.12
C GLU A 166 -9.70 1.51 -14.58
N CYS A 167 -10.48 2.41 -13.98
CA CYS A 167 -10.69 2.51 -12.54
C CYS A 167 -12.19 2.44 -12.20
N ASP A 168 -12.55 1.57 -11.26
CA ASP A 168 -13.89 1.51 -10.66
C ASP A 168 -13.79 1.58 -9.13
N VAL A 169 -14.88 1.99 -8.47
CA VAL A 169 -15.01 1.94 -7.00
C VAL A 169 -16.19 1.08 -6.57
N ILE A 170 -16.20 0.68 -5.29
CA ILE A 170 -17.32 -0.03 -4.65
C ILE A 170 -17.88 0.83 -3.52
N ASP A 171 -19.17 1.18 -3.55
CA ASP A 171 -19.83 1.83 -2.40
C ASP A 171 -19.93 0.84 -1.23
N GLY A 172 -19.47 1.22 -0.03
CA GLY A 172 -19.66 0.42 1.18
C GLY A 172 -21.11 0.28 1.65
N ARG A 173 -22.04 1.08 1.10
CA ARG A 173 -23.47 1.08 1.47
C ARG A 173 -24.33 0.24 0.53
N THR A 174 -24.17 0.40 -0.79
CA THR A 174 -24.95 -0.34 -1.79
C THR A 174 -24.24 -1.59 -2.29
N LEU A 175 -22.91 -1.67 -2.13
CA LEU A 175 -22.02 -2.67 -2.71
C LEU A 175 -22.02 -2.69 -4.25
N GLU A 176 -22.51 -1.62 -4.87
CA GLU A 176 -22.50 -1.44 -6.32
C GLU A 176 -21.12 -1.00 -6.81
N GLN A 177 -20.77 -1.41 -8.03
CA GLN A 177 -19.55 -1.02 -8.73
C GLN A 177 -19.84 0.17 -9.63
N LEU A 178 -19.06 1.24 -9.47
CA LEU A 178 -19.28 2.54 -10.12
C LEU A 178 -17.99 3.02 -10.78
N SER A 179 -18.06 3.43 -12.05
CA SER A 179 -16.97 4.11 -12.77
C SER A 179 -16.95 5.63 -12.53
N TYR A 180 -17.71 6.10 -11.53
CA TYR A 180 -17.73 7.48 -11.06
C TYR A 180 -17.84 7.48 -9.54
N TRP A 181 -17.30 8.51 -8.88
CA TRP A 181 -17.44 8.68 -7.45
C TRP A 181 -17.45 10.16 -7.08
N ASP A 182 -18.60 10.63 -6.60
CA ASP A 182 -18.69 11.83 -5.78
C ASP A 182 -19.82 11.63 -4.76
N ASN A 183 -19.48 11.55 -3.48
CA ASN A 183 -20.38 11.10 -2.41
C ASN A 183 -20.24 11.96 -1.14
N ASN A 184 -20.13 13.28 -1.32
CA ASN A 184 -20.04 14.29 -0.24
C ASN A 184 -18.96 13.94 0.79
N SER A 185 -17.70 13.87 0.35
CA SER A 185 -16.53 13.56 1.18
C SER A 185 -16.55 12.18 1.86
N LYS A 186 -17.33 11.21 1.35
CA LYS A 186 -17.21 9.81 1.75
C LYS A 186 -16.24 9.07 0.86
N LEU A 187 -15.44 8.21 1.48
CA LEU A 187 -14.58 7.26 0.80
C LEU A 187 -15.38 6.02 0.37
N PRO A 188 -15.04 5.37 -0.75
CA PRO A 188 -15.61 4.07 -1.12
C PRO A 188 -15.06 2.98 -0.19
N LEU A 189 -15.59 1.75 -0.31
CA LEU A 189 -15.05 0.58 0.39
C LEU A 189 -13.81 0.01 -0.33
N GLN A 190 -13.83 0.04 -1.66
CA GLN A 190 -12.74 -0.46 -2.51
C GLN A 190 -12.53 0.45 -3.70
N VAL A 191 -11.29 0.47 -4.19
CA VAL A 191 -10.92 0.94 -5.53
C VAL A 191 -10.35 -0.25 -6.30
N LYS A 192 -10.73 -0.40 -7.57
CA LYS A 192 -10.28 -1.48 -8.46
C LYS A 192 -9.63 -0.86 -9.68
N LEU A 193 -8.38 -1.23 -9.95
CA LEU A 193 -7.71 -0.93 -11.21
C LEU A 193 -7.67 -2.16 -12.10
N TYR A 194 -7.89 -1.93 -13.40
CA TYR A 194 -7.89 -2.93 -14.45
C TYR A 194 -6.91 -2.49 -15.54
N CYS A 195 -5.62 -2.81 -15.40
CA CYS A 195 -4.61 -2.43 -16.39
C CYS A 195 -4.27 -3.60 -17.32
N LEU A 196 -4.13 -3.32 -18.62
CA LEU A 196 -3.66 -4.25 -19.65
C LEU A 196 -2.30 -3.74 -20.14
N PHE A 197 -1.25 -4.52 -19.87
CA PHE A 197 0.13 -4.17 -20.21
C PHE A 197 0.59 -4.93 -21.45
N GLU A 198 1.28 -4.28 -22.39
CA GLU A 198 1.92 -5.03 -23.48
C GLU A 198 3.17 -5.80 -22.99
N PRO A 199 3.59 -6.87 -23.70
CA PRO A 199 2.83 -7.64 -24.69
C PRO A 199 1.85 -8.64 -24.04
N SER A 200 1.65 -8.56 -22.72
CA SER A 200 0.82 -9.50 -21.97
C SER A 200 -0.69 -9.25 -22.17
N ALA A 201 -1.32 -10.07 -23.03
CA ALA A 201 -2.77 -10.02 -23.32
C ALA A 201 -3.72 -10.37 -22.14
N ASN A 202 -3.25 -10.27 -20.90
CA ASN A 202 -4.03 -10.52 -19.68
C ASN A 202 -4.27 -9.20 -18.94
N ILE A 203 -5.52 -8.89 -18.65
CA ILE A 203 -5.89 -7.77 -17.77
C ILE A 203 -5.45 -8.13 -16.34
N VAL A 204 -4.62 -7.28 -15.75
CA VAL A 204 -4.26 -7.35 -14.33
C VAL A 204 -5.28 -6.54 -13.55
N GLN A 205 -6.12 -7.22 -12.78
CA GLN A 205 -7.02 -6.58 -11.83
C GLN A 205 -6.34 -6.48 -10.46
N GLN A 206 -6.21 -5.27 -9.93
CA GLN A 206 -5.77 -5.04 -8.55
C GLN A 206 -6.88 -4.34 -7.75
N THR A 207 -7.28 -4.94 -6.63
CA THR A 207 -8.24 -4.35 -5.68
C THR A 207 -7.48 -3.75 -4.51
N PHE A 208 -7.86 -2.53 -4.13
CA PHE A 208 -7.38 -1.82 -2.94
C PHE A 208 -8.55 -1.61 -1.98
N TRP A 209 -8.30 -1.80 -0.69
CA TRP A 209 -9.29 -1.53 0.36
C TRP A 209 -9.03 -0.13 0.93
N VAL A 210 -10.05 0.72 0.91
CA VAL A 210 -9.97 2.03 1.56
C VAL A 210 -10.54 1.84 2.97
N THR A 211 -9.66 1.86 3.97
CA THR A 211 -10.06 1.57 5.35
C THR A 211 -10.83 2.76 5.92
N PRO A 212 -12.08 2.61 6.38
CA PRO A 212 -12.81 3.68 7.05
C PRO A 212 -12.10 4.04 8.35
N LYS A 213 -11.53 5.25 8.41
CA LYS A 213 -10.95 5.83 9.63
C LYS A 213 -11.89 6.90 10.17
N GLU A 214 -11.93 7.07 11.49
CA GLU A 214 -12.65 8.20 12.07
C GLU A 214 -11.98 9.52 11.65
N ASN A 215 -12.78 10.55 11.40
CA ASN A 215 -12.26 11.88 11.10
C ASN A 215 -11.59 12.46 12.37
N PRO A 216 -10.28 12.79 12.34
CA PRO A 216 -9.55 13.24 13.52
C PRO A 216 -10.08 14.54 14.12
N GLU A 217 -10.69 15.42 13.31
CA GLU A 217 -11.34 16.65 13.83
C GLU A 217 -12.56 16.33 14.70
N VAL A 218 -13.36 15.35 14.29
CA VAL A 218 -14.57 14.94 15.02
C VAL A 218 -14.17 14.32 16.36
N LEU A 219 -13.16 13.44 16.34
CA LEU A 219 -12.58 12.85 17.55
C LEU A 219 -12.02 13.93 18.49
N MET A 220 -11.24 14.89 17.97
CA MET A 220 -10.65 15.95 18.79
C MET A 220 -11.71 16.89 19.39
N ARG A 221 -12.73 17.29 18.60
CA ARG A 221 -13.88 18.07 19.10
C ARG A 221 -14.61 17.32 20.21
N GLN A 222 -14.83 16.01 20.06
CA GLN A 222 -15.50 15.20 21.07
C GLN A 222 -14.67 15.05 22.36
N ILE A 223 -13.34 14.94 22.25
CA ILE A 223 -12.43 14.92 23.41
C ILE A 223 -12.45 16.27 24.14
N MET A 224 -12.33 17.39 23.41
CA MET A 224 -12.40 18.74 24.00
C MET A 224 -13.75 19.01 24.70
N GLN A 225 -14.87 18.62 24.09
CA GLN A 225 -16.20 18.77 24.68
C GLN A 225 -16.41 17.86 25.91
N ARG A 226 -15.76 16.69 25.95
CA ARG A 226 -15.84 15.76 27.08
C ARG A 226 -14.94 16.15 28.25
N ASN A 227 -13.89 16.94 28.01
CA ASN A 227 -12.95 17.36 29.05
C ASN A 227 -12.70 18.89 29.04
N PRO A 228 -13.69 19.71 29.44
CA PRO A 228 -13.58 21.18 29.45
C PRO A 228 -12.64 21.75 30.53
N GLY A 229 -11.81 20.91 31.16
CA GLY A 229 -10.91 21.25 32.27
C GLY A 229 -9.42 21.11 31.93
N GLY A 230 -9.00 21.56 30.74
CA GLY A 230 -7.58 21.79 30.42
C GLY A 230 -6.98 22.85 31.36
N PRO A 231 -5.64 22.88 31.55
CA PRO A 231 -5.01 23.54 32.68
C PRO A 231 -5.36 25.03 32.75
N GLN A 232 -5.99 25.41 33.87
CA GLN A 232 -6.39 26.76 34.16
C GLN A 232 -5.16 27.63 34.46
N GLU A 233 -4.69 28.36 33.45
CA GLU A 233 -3.84 29.53 33.68
C GLU A 233 -4.55 30.44 34.69
N THR A 234 -3.86 30.79 35.78
CA THR A 234 -4.42 31.60 36.86
C THR A 234 -4.00 33.06 36.66
N PRO A 235 -4.89 33.96 36.21
CA PRO A 235 -4.58 35.37 36.08
C PRO A 235 -4.79 36.07 37.43
N GLY A 236 -3.71 36.35 38.15
CA GLY A 236 -3.79 36.97 39.48
C GLY A 236 -2.46 37.53 39.95
N GLY A 237 -2.12 38.73 39.51
CA GLY A 237 -0.95 39.45 40.00
C GLY A 237 -1.16 40.02 41.41
N ALA A 238 -0.17 39.81 42.28
CA ALA A 238 0.06 40.59 43.49
C ALA A 238 1.56 40.66 43.74
N GLU A 239 2.10 41.87 43.95
CA GLU A 239 3.52 42.12 44.21
C GLU A 239 3.93 41.72 45.64
N PRO A 240 5.23 41.49 45.91
CA PRO A 240 5.70 40.77 47.09
C PRO A 240 6.06 41.68 48.29
N PRO A 241 6.13 41.12 49.51
CA PRO A 241 6.99 41.63 50.56
C PRO A 241 8.37 40.95 50.55
N GLU A 242 9.42 41.73 50.73
CA GLU A 242 10.78 41.28 51.01
C GLU A 242 10.88 40.62 52.41
N ASP A 243 11.68 39.56 52.56
CA ASP A 243 12.86 39.49 53.46
C ASP A 243 13.45 38.06 53.54
N GLY A 244 14.74 37.94 53.91
CA GLY A 244 15.26 36.79 54.67
C GLY A 244 15.63 35.50 53.91
N GLY A 245 16.82 35.47 53.30
CA GLY A 245 17.33 34.33 52.53
C GLY A 245 17.51 32.98 53.25
N GLY A 246 17.60 31.91 52.44
CA GLY A 246 17.92 30.55 52.86
C GLY A 246 18.03 29.59 51.67
N THR A 247 19.21 29.00 51.45
CA THR A 247 19.48 28.06 50.35
C THR A 247 18.90 26.67 50.60
N ASN A 248 18.16 26.11 49.64
CA ASN A 248 18.24 24.71 49.18
C ASN A 248 17.28 24.45 48.00
N PRO A 249 17.65 23.65 46.98
CA PRO A 249 16.72 23.20 45.94
C PRO A 249 15.81 22.07 46.46
N PRO A 250 14.54 21.96 46.01
CA PRO A 250 13.67 20.87 46.41
C PRO A 250 13.95 19.58 45.63
N ASP A 251 13.94 18.45 46.34
CA ASP A 251 14.01 17.10 45.77
C ASP A 251 12.85 16.80 44.82
N ILE A 252 13.14 16.10 43.72
CA ILE A 252 12.12 15.49 42.85
C ILE A 252 11.78 14.11 43.42
N GLU A 253 10.82 14.06 44.35
CA GLU A 253 10.30 12.79 44.87
C GLU A 253 9.39 12.10 43.83
N ILE A 254 9.98 11.27 42.98
CA ILE A 254 9.23 10.41 42.05
C ILE A 254 8.53 9.30 42.85
N LYS A 255 7.23 9.47 43.14
CA LYS A 255 6.37 8.39 43.66
C LYS A 255 5.85 7.50 42.51
N PRO A 256 6.22 6.21 42.43
CA PRO A 256 5.65 5.29 41.46
C PRO A 256 4.30 4.76 41.97
N GLY A 257 3.20 5.24 41.37
CA GLY A 257 1.84 4.82 41.69
C GLY A 257 1.17 4.04 40.55
N THR A 258 1.38 2.73 40.50
CA THR A 258 0.68 1.82 39.56
C THR A 258 -0.79 1.63 39.98
N PRO A 259 -1.78 1.81 39.09
CA PRO A 259 -3.16 1.46 39.39
C PRO A 259 -3.43 -0.03 39.11
N THR A 260 -3.55 -0.83 40.18
CA THR A 260 -3.99 -2.22 40.10
C THR A 260 -5.52 -2.30 39.93
N PRO A 261 -6.09 -3.15 39.04
CA PRO A 261 -7.54 -3.27 38.90
C PRO A 261 -8.20 -3.91 40.13
N GLN A 262 -9.28 -3.32 40.63
CA GLN A 262 -10.03 -3.82 41.79
C GLN A 262 -11.28 -4.59 41.33
N PRO A 263 -11.48 -5.85 41.73
CA PRO A 263 -12.64 -6.64 41.33
C PRO A 263 -13.89 -6.30 42.17
N PRO A 264 -15.11 -6.33 41.59
CA PRO A 264 -16.33 -6.10 42.34
C PRO A 264 -16.71 -7.34 43.17
N ASN A 265 -16.80 -7.19 44.49
CA ASN A 265 -17.30 -8.22 45.40
C ASN A 265 -18.80 -7.99 45.69
N GLY A 266 -19.58 -9.06 45.85
CA GLY A 266 -21.05 -9.01 45.81
C GLY A 266 -21.79 -9.29 47.12
N GLY A 267 -23.12 -9.11 47.08
CA GLY A 267 -24.10 -9.49 48.11
C GLY A 267 -24.75 -8.29 48.82
N GLY A 268 -26.08 -8.22 49.02
CA GLY A 268 -27.17 -9.09 48.52
C GLY A 268 -28.51 -8.90 49.29
N ARG A 269 -29.59 -9.48 48.73
CA ARG A 269 -30.96 -9.73 49.29
C ARG A 269 -32.06 -8.64 49.28
N GLY A 270 -33.21 -9.05 48.70
CA GLY A 270 -34.59 -8.65 49.05
C GLY A 270 -35.34 -7.87 47.95
N GLY A 271 -36.48 -8.32 47.40
CA GLY A 271 -37.19 -9.60 47.53
C GLY A 271 -38.53 -9.66 46.74
N SER A 272 -39.06 -10.87 46.58
CA SER A 272 -40.47 -11.27 46.32
C SER A 272 -41.29 -10.76 45.10
N GLY A 273 -41.65 -11.71 44.21
CA GLY A 273 -42.95 -11.80 43.50
C GLY A 273 -43.04 -11.24 42.07
N ALA A 274 -43.93 -11.69 41.18
CA ALA A 274 -44.71 -12.95 41.09
C ALA A 274 -45.36 -13.07 39.68
N GLY A 275 -45.42 -14.28 39.09
CA GLY A 275 -46.10 -14.56 37.81
C GLY A 275 -45.38 -14.05 36.54
N GLY A 276 -45.53 -14.63 35.34
CA GLY A 276 -46.28 -15.82 34.93
C GLY A 276 -46.93 -15.63 33.55
N GLY A 277 -46.53 -16.39 32.52
CA GLY A 277 -47.22 -16.42 31.23
C GLY A 277 -46.34 -16.51 29.96
N LEU A 278 -46.50 -17.61 29.22
CA LEU A 278 -46.13 -17.83 27.80
C LEU A 278 -47.28 -18.64 27.15
N PRO A 279 -47.37 -18.73 25.80
CA PRO A 279 -47.14 -17.72 24.75
C PRO A 279 -48.55 -17.23 24.29
N PRO A 280 -49.21 -17.59 23.14
CA PRO A 280 -48.81 -18.01 21.78
C PRO A 280 -48.78 -16.79 20.81
N GLY A 281 -48.72 -16.88 19.46
CA GLY A 281 -48.64 -18.01 18.53
C GLY A 281 -48.41 -17.59 17.07
N VAL A 282 -48.06 -18.56 16.21
CA VAL A 282 -47.86 -18.43 14.75
C VAL A 282 -49.10 -18.93 14.00
N VAL A 283 -49.55 -18.22 12.96
CA VAL A 283 -50.42 -18.76 11.89
C VAL A 283 -50.04 -18.11 10.54
N PRO A 284 -49.93 -18.86 9.42
CA PRO A 284 -49.50 -18.33 8.12
C PRO A 284 -50.66 -17.99 7.16
N GLY A 285 -50.33 -17.26 6.09
CA GLY A 285 -50.90 -17.49 4.75
C GLY A 285 -51.99 -16.53 4.26
N ARG A 286 -51.60 -15.63 3.35
CA ARG A 286 -52.23 -15.53 2.03
C ARG A 286 -51.31 -14.87 1.01
#